data_AF-A0A409WPW5-F1
#
_entry.id   AF-A0A409WPW5-F1
#
_cell.length_a   1.000
_cell.length_b   1.000
_cell.length_c   1.000
_cell.angle_alpha   90.00
_cell.angle_beta   90.00
_cell.angle_gamma   90.00
#
_symmetry.space_group_name_H-M   'P 1'
#
loop_
_entity.id
_entity.type
_entity.pdbx_description
1 polymer ?
#
loop_
_entity_poly.entity_id
_entity_poly.type
_entity_poly.pdbx_seq_one_letter_code
_entity_poly.pdbx_strand_id
1 'polypeptide(L)'
;MSLPRVIRRPVSSHGDHRNEIVVVVKRNHAVLGQSIYSSMLPDQSLVVGSASAHAILNLWVGAPPADDELARSPHIIIIIMFSKALRNALLTFTALAVAVSAASSLSLEVAGPEQVNTVESLKVVATITNTGDETIKVLNDPRGPLSKLPTDTFAITDGTGAKPSFTGIKVKYVPKTAATMGAYTILTPGESVQVVHNLGNAYNFTTPGAGAYDIQAKNLFYIVNPDNSVSSIYADHTSSHRAHISGKLAVTRPSAASLAKRASYNGCSSSQQSALVSAASAAQSYAASSLSYASSHTSATTRYTTWFGTYTAARHSTVVSQYTKINGNAFSSFTFDCTCTDSGTYAYVYPDTFGHIYLCGAFWSAPTTGTDSKGGTIIHESSHFTSNGGTDDNAYGQSACKSLAKSNPDSAVDNADSHEYFSENNPSLA
;
A
#
# COMPACT_ATOMS: atom_id res chain seq x y z
N MET A 1 -50.51 -18.53 46.32
CA MET A 1 -50.21 -17.64 47.46
C MET A 1 -49.23 -16.59 46.94
N SER A 2 -49.73 -15.50 46.35
CA SER A 2 -50.19 -14.25 46.99
C SER A 2 -49.03 -13.29 47.29
N LEU A 3 -48.95 -12.26 46.43
CA LEU A 3 -48.18 -11.02 46.59
C LEU A 3 -48.57 -10.27 47.88
N PRO A 4 -47.87 -9.16 48.19
CA PRO A 4 -48.52 -7.90 47.84
C PRO A 4 -47.62 -6.85 47.19
N ARG A 5 -48.32 -5.99 46.45
CA ARG A 5 -47.94 -4.79 45.72
C ARG A 5 -48.47 -3.60 46.53
N VAL A 6 -47.74 -2.49 46.63
CA VAL A 6 -48.36 -1.19 46.95
C VAL A 6 -47.89 -0.13 45.97
N ILE A 7 -48.87 0.67 45.55
CA ILE A 7 -48.93 1.64 44.46
C ILE A 7 -49.28 2.99 45.09
N ARG A 8 -48.66 4.12 44.68
CA ARG A 8 -49.32 5.30 44.04
C ARG A 8 -48.38 6.51 43.91
N ARG A 9 -48.61 7.23 42.80
CA ARG A 9 -48.03 8.48 42.25
C ARG A 9 -48.70 9.75 42.86
N PRO A 10 -48.74 10.94 42.19
CA PRO A 10 -47.72 11.96 41.86
C PRO A 10 -48.14 13.41 42.26
N VAL A 11 -47.26 14.43 42.24
CA VAL A 11 -47.66 15.86 42.03
C VAL A 11 -46.53 16.67 41.35
N SER A 12 -46.92 17.53 40.41
CA SER A 12 -46.14 18.50 39.61
C SER A 12 -45.78 19.80 40.34
N SER A 13 -44.74 20.53 39.90
CA SER A 13 -44.84 21.88 39.28
C SER A 13 -43.49 22.64 39.23
N HIS A 14 -43.20 23.20 38.05
CA HIS A 14 -42.61 24.52 37.76
C HIS A 14 -41.25 24.96 38.35
N GLY A 15 -40.28 25.12 37.44
CA GLY A 15 -39.53 26.38 37.17
C GLY A 15 -38.51 26.88 38.21
N ASP A 16 -37.23 26.94 37.84
CA ASP A 16 -36.53 28.19 37.45
C ASP A 16 -34.99 27.99 37.46
N HIS A 17 -34.32 28.80 36.66
CA HIS A 17 -32.92 28.81 36.23
C HIS A 17 -31.83 28.75 37.32
N ARG A 18 -30.71 28.08 37.01
CA ARG A 18 -29.34 28.65 36.97
C ARG A 18 -28.29 27.61 36.53
N ASN A 19 -27.61 27.89 35.42
CA ASN A 19 -26.39 27.22 34.99
C ASN A 19 -25.20 27.77 35.79
N GLU A 20 -24.44 26.91 36.46
CA GLU A 20 -23.06 27.23 36.90
C GLU A 20 -22.08 26.58 35.93
N ILE A 21 -21.37 27.42 35.18
CA ILE A 21 -20.18 27.07 34.40
C ILE A 21 -18.99 27.62 35.17
N VAL A 22 -18.12 26.73 35.64
CA VAL A 22 -16.83 27.09 36.24
C VAL A 22 -15.83 27.30 35.12
N VAL A 23 -15.42 28.56 34.89
CA VAL A 23 -14.29 28.93 34.03
C VAL A 23 -13.11 29.33 34.90
N VAL A 24 -12.00 28.61 34.78
CA VAL A 24 -10.70 29.00 35.32
C VAL A 24 -9.96 29.81 34.25
N VAL A 25 -9.69 31.09 34.55
CA VAL A 25 -8.95 32.03 33.71
C VAL A 25 -7.48 32.06 34.12
N LYS A 26 -6.55 31.98 33.16
CA LYS A 26 -5.18 32.49 33.31
C LYS A 26 -4.81 33.41 32.13
N ARG A 27 -4.80 34.70 32.48
CA ARG A 27 -4.12 35.90 31.96
C ARG A 27 -3.46 35.87 30.56
N ASN A 28 -3.96 36.75 29.69
CA ASN A 28 -3.20 37.38 28.59
C ASN A 28 -2.82 38.82 28.98
N HIS A 29 -1.62 39.25 28.57
CA HIS A 29 -1.16 40.64 28.61
C HIS A 29 -1.32 41.33 27.24
N ALA A 30 -1.49 42.64 27.35
CA ALA A 30 -1.81 43.70 26.39
C ALA A 30 -1.01 43.73 25.07
N VAL A 31 -1.66 43.96 23.91
CA VAL A 31 -1.97 45.25 23.21
C VAL A 31 -0.79 45.88 22.47
N LEU A 32 -0.92 45.98 21.14
CA LEU A 32 -0.82 47.23 20.38
C LEU A 32 -1.52 47.03 19.04
N GLY A 33 -2.60 47.78 18.83
CA GLY A 33 -3.41 47.74 17.63
C GLY A 33 -2.97 48.76 16.59
N GLN A 34 -3.42 48.55 15.36
CA GLN A 34 -4.03 49.60 14.56
C GLN A 34 -4.96 48.96 13.52
N SER A 35 -6.21 49.40 13.55
CA SER A 35 -7.27 49.03 12.63
C SER A 35 -7.26 50.00 11.45
N ILE A 36 -7.36 49.48 10.22
CA ILE A 36 -7.97 50.22 9.12
C ILE A 36 -8.84 49.25 8.32
N TYR A 37 -10.11 49.63 8.19
CA TYR A 37 -11.16 49.00 7.37
C TYR A 37 -10.79 48.99 5.87
N SER A 38 -11.15 47.93 5.14
CA SER A 38 -12.07 48.02 3.99
C SER A 38 -12.38 46.64 3.39
N SER A 39 -13.58 46.56 2.81
CA SER A 39 -14.36 45.40 2.37
C SER A 39 -14.13 44.95 0.92
N MET A 40 -14.33 43.65 0.69
CA MET A 40 -14.97 42.96 -0.45
C MET A 40 -14.41 43.04 -1.91
N LEU A 41 -13.92 41.86 -2.35
CA LEU A 41 -14.09 41.13 -3.64
C LEU A 41 -13.47 41.68 -4.95
N PRO A 42 -13.29 40.84 -6.00
CA PRO A 42 -12.48 39.61 -6.10
C PRO A 42 -11.47 39.71 -7.27
N ASP A 43 -10.25 39.16 -7.14
CA ASP A 43 -9.24 39.29 -8.20
C ASP A 43 -8.97 38.00 -8.98
N GLN A 44 -8.67 38.22 -10.25
CA GLN A 44 -8.64 37.26 -11.34
C GLN A 44 -7.41 36.34 -11.33
N SER A 45 -7.60 35.20 -11.96
CA SER A 45 -6.60 34.23 -12.37
C SER A 45 -5.42 34.85 -13.12
N LEU A 46 -4.20 34.58 -12.65
CA LEU A 46 -3.00 34.60 -13.49
C LEU A 46 -2.25 33.27 -13.36
N VAL A 47 -2.16 32.57 -14.48
CA VAL A 47 -1.37 31.36 -14.69
C VAL A 47 0.11 31.76 -14.80
N VAL A 48 0.98 31.17 -13.99
CA VAL A 48 2.44 31.20 -14.22
C VAL A 48 2.94 29.77 -14.30
N GLY A 49 3.24 29.35 -15.52
CA GLY A 49 3.95 28.10 -15.81
C GLY A 49 5.45 28.32 -15.68
N SER A 50 6.10 27.42 -14.94
CA SER A 50 7.55 27.30 -14.84
C SER A 50 8.08 26.43 -15.97
N ALA A 51 8.89 26.98 -16.86
CA ALA A 51 9.66 26.21 -17.85
C ALA A 51 11.15 26.31 -17.53
N SER A 52 11.74 25.17 -17.17
CA SER A 52 13.15 24.98 -16.88
C SER A 52 13.97 24.87 -18.17
N ALA A 53 15.00 25.70 -18.32
CA ALA A 53 15.95 25.62 -19.42
C ALA A 53 17.08 24.64 -19.09
N HIS A 54 17.18 23.54 -19.84
CA HIS A 54 18.36 22.67 -19.92
C HIS A 54 19.20 23.09 -21.13
N ALA A 55 20.44 23.51 -20.89
CA ALA A 55 21.44 23.72 -21.92
C ALA A 55 22.24 22.43 -22.15
N ILE A 56 22.18 21.89 -23.37
CA ILE A 56 22.98 20.75 -23.83
C ILE A 56 24.28 21.30 -24.44
N LEU A 57 25.40 20.88 -23.86
CA LEU A 57 26.75 21.15 -24.37
C LEU A 57 27.10 20.07 -25.41
N ASN A 58 27.03 20.39 -26.70
CA ASN A 58 27.53 19.52 -27.76
C ASN A 58 28.96 19.92 -28.12
N LEU A 59 29.90 19.00 -27.86
CA LEU A 59 31.25 19.00 -28.41
C LEU A 59 31.16 18.68 -29.92
N TRP A 60 31.74 19.54 -30.75
CA TRP A 60 31.97 19.25 -32.16
C TRP A 60 33.47 19.37 -32.45
N VAL A 61 34.06 18.25 -32.86
CA VAL A 61 35.44 18.13 -33.35
C VAL A 61 35.35 18.10 -34.87
N GLY A 62 36.03 19.04 -35.54
CA GLY A 62 36.14 19.08 -37.00
C GLY A 62 37.33 19.93 -37.42
N ALA A 63 38.34 19.27 -37.98
CA ALA A 63 39.62 19.83 -38.44
C ALA A 63 39.48 20.62 -39.76
N PRO A 64 40.46 21.48 -40.12
CA PRO A 64 40.37 22.44 -41.23
C PRO A 64 41.02 21.91 -42.53
N PRO A 65 40.89 22.65 -43.65
CA PRO A 65 41.91 22.62 -44.68
C PRO A 65 42.46 24.00 -45.08
N ALA A 66 43.78 23.98 -45.30
CA ALA A 66 44.60 24.64 -46.34
C ALA A 66 44.71 26.17 -46.47
N ASP A 67 45.94 26.66 -46.26
CA ASP A 67 46.82 27.46 -47.15
C ASP A 67 46.13 28.30 -48.26
N ASP A 68 46.47 29.55 -48.54
CA ASP A 68 47.81 30.15 -48.66
C ASP A 68 47.67 31.70 -48.77
N GLU A 69 48.81 32.39 -48.82
CA GLU A 69 49.02 33.72 -49.44
C GLU A 69 49.09 35.03 -48.59
N LEU A 70 50.36 35.38 -48.25
CA LEU A 70 51.08 36.64 -48.49
C LEU A 70 50.62 38.01 -47.89
N ALA A 71 51.47 38.46 -46.95
CA ALA A 71 52.21 39.73 -46.97
C ALA A 71 51.50 41.07 -46.69
N ARG A 72 51.89 41.70 -45.55
CA ARG A 72 52.72 42.94 -45.47
C ARG A 72 52.59 43.60 -44.08
N SER A 73 53.72 43.75 -43.38
CA SER A 73 53.91 44.79 -42.34
C SER A 73 54.31 46.11 -43.02
N PRO A 74 54.17 47.29 -42.36
CA PRO A 74 55.17 47.72 -41.37
C PRO A 74 54.66 48.55 -40.17
N HIS A 75 55.42 48.38 -39.08
CA HIS A 75 55.79 49.27 -37.96
C HIS A 75 55.04 50.59 -37.66
N ILE A 76 54.77 50.77 -36.35
CA ILE A 76 55.27 51.79 -35.39
C ILE A 76 54.14 52.07 -34.38
N ILE A 77 54.43 52.01 -33.07
CA ILE A 77 54.05 53.00 -32.03
C ILE A 77 54.39 52.44 -30.62
N ILE A 78 55.48 52.97 -30.07
CA ILE A 78 55.65 53.58 -28.74
C ILE A 78 55.26 52.78 -27.47
N ILE A 79 56.32 52.60 -26.67
CA ILE A 79 56.46 52.15 -25.29
C ILE A 79 55.58 52.96 -24.31
N ILE A 80 54.82 52.29 -23.45
CA ILE A 80 54.57 52.77 -22.06
C ILE A 80 54.67 51.57 -21.11
N MET A 81 55.73 51.56 -20.31
CA MET A 81 55.89 50.66 -19.16
C MET A 81 54.94 51.11 -18.05
N PHE A 82 54.11 50.20 -17.53
CA PHE A 82 53.46 50.39 -16.23
C PHE A 82 54.01 49.41 -15.19
N SER A 83 54.46 50.04 -14.10
CA SER A 83 55.18 49.49 -12.97
C SER A 83 54.33 48.58 -12.09
N LYS A 84 55.01 47.62 -11.45
CA LYS A 84 54.49 46.76 -10.38
C LYS A 84 54.00 47.59 -9.18
N ALA A 85 52.71 47.53 -8.86
CA ALA A 85 52.17 47.59 -7.49
C ALA A 85 50.63 47.53 -7.52
N LEU A 86 50.02 46.44 -7.04
CA LEU A 86 49.30 46.43 -5.75
C LEU A 86 48.73 45.02 -5.52
N ARG A 87 49.22 44.37 -4.46
CA ARG A 87 48.66 43.13 -3.91
C ARG A 87 47.42 43.51 -3.10
N ASN A 88 46.28 42.89 -3.36
CA ASN A 88 45.25 42.63 -2.37
C ASN A 88 44.55 41.33 -2.76
N ALA A 89 44.85 40.27 -2.02
CA ALA A 89 44.19 38.99 -2.14
C ALA A 89 42.82 39.08 -1.46
N LEU A 90 41.75 39.13 -2.25
CA LEU A 90 40.40 38.89 -1.79
C LEU A 90 40.05 37.44 -2.14
N LEU A 91 40.34 36.51 -1.25
CA LEU A 91 39.80 35.14 -1.30
C LEU A 91 38.36 35.20 -0.76
N THR A 92 37.42 35.56 -1.63
CA THR A 92 36.00 35.28 -1.37
C THR A 92 35.78 33.78 -1.50
N PHE A 93 35.71 33.06 -0.38
CA PHE A 93 35.11 31.74 -0.32
C PHE A 93 33.59 31.91 -0.53
N THR A 94 33.15 31.90 -1.78
CA THR A 94 31.73 31.64 -2.09
C THR A 94 31.48 30.16 -1.84
N ALA A 95 31.11 29.81 -0.61
CA ALA A 95 30.45 28.53 -0.36
C ALA A 95 29.08 28.60 -1.04
N LEU A 96 29.00 28.13 -2.28
CA LEU A 96 27.72 27.76 -2.87
C LEU A 96 27.21 26.59 -2.03
N ALA A 97 26.35 26.87 -1.06
CA ALA A 97 25.44 25.86 -0.54
C ALA A 97 24.50 25.52 -1.69
N VAL A 98 24.91 24.59 -2.55
CA VAL A 98 23.96 23.86 -3.37
C VAL A 98 23.03 23.24 -2.36
N ALA A 99 21.77 23.70 -2.32
CA ALA A 99 20.72 22.93 -1.69
C ALA A 99 20.63 21.64 -2.51
N VAL A 100 21.45 20.65 -2.16
CA VAL A 100 21.23 19.28 -2.59
C VAL A 100 19.87 18.96 -2.01
N SER A 101 18.86 18.91 -2.88
CA SER A 101 17.57 18.36 -2.49
C SER A 101 17.88 16.95 -2.02
N ALA A 102 17.75 16.69 -0.72
CA ALA A 102 17.83 15.34 -0.21
C ALA A 102 16.87 14.47 -1.04
N ALA A 103 17.38 13.34 -1.52
CA ALA A 103 16.70 12.49 -2.47
C ALA A 103 16.60 11.09 -1.88
N SER A 104 15.40 10.69 -1.47
CA SER A 104 15.05 9.28 -1.28
C SER A 104 15.29 8.52 -2.58
N SER A 105 16.12 7.48 -2.53
CA SER A 105 16.39 6.59 -3.65
C SER A 105 16.64 5.18 -3.13
N LEU A 106 16.14 4.19 -3.87
CA LEU A 106 16.32 2.77 -3.58
C LEU A 106 16.88 2.06 -4.80
N SER A 107 17.75 1.08 -4.59
CA SER A 107 18.07 0.07 -5.58
C SER A 107 17.60 -1.32 -5.13
N LEU A 108 17.28 -2.17 -6.10
CA LEU A 108 16.77 -3.51 -5.90
C LEU A 108 17.52 -4.50 -6.80
N GLU A 109 18.16 -5.46 -6.15
CA GLU A 109 18.84 -6.59 -6.80
C GLU A 109 18.17 -7.90 -6.39
N VAL A 110 18.13 -8.87 -7.32
CA VAL A 110 17.73 -10.25 -7.04
C VAL A 110 18.87 -11.18 -7.45
N ALA A 111 19.23 -12.10 -6.56
CA ALA A 111 20.22 -13.15 -6.82
C ALA A 111 19.71 -14.50 -6.33
N GLY A 112 20.23 -15.60 -6.86
CA GLY A 112 19.82 -16.94 -6.46
C GLY A 112 20.60 -18.04 -7.16
N PRO A 113 20.21 -19.31 -6.98
CA PRO A 113 20.79 -20.42 -7.74
C PRO A 113 20.46 -20.29 -9.24
N GLU A 114 21.45 -20.53 -10.09
CA GLU A 114 21.26 -20.58 -11.56
C GLU A 114 20.59 -21.89 -12.02
N GLN A 115 20.71 -22.95 -11.23
CA GLN A 115 20.18 -24.29 -11.53
C GLN A 115 19.42 -24.82 -10.32
N VAL A 116 18.17 -25.23 -10.55
CA VAL A 116 17.28 -25.75 -9.52
C VAL A 116 16.57 -27.01 -10.05
N ASN A 117 16.66 -28.11 -9.30
CA ASN A 117 16.06 -29.40 -9.66
C ASN A 117 14.74 -29.69 -8.91
N THR A 118 14.31 -28.77 -8.04
CA THR A 118 13.05 -28.84 -7.29
C THR A 118 12.65 -27.44 -6.86
N VAL A 119 11.41 -27.00 -7.11
CA VAL A 119 11.01 -25.62 -6.80
C VAL A 119 11.06 -25.31 -5.30
N GLU A 120 11.00 -26.32 -4.43
CA GLU A 120 11.20 -26.22 -2.98
C GLU A 120 12.56 -25.62 -2.59
N SER A 121 13.58 -25.77 -3.44
CA SER A 121 14.92 -25.22 -3.24
C SER A 121 15.17 -23.93 -4.03
N LEU A 122 14.17 -23.42 -4.76
CA LEU A 122 14.24 -22.14 -5.48
C LEU A 122 14.16 -20.98 -4.47
N LYS A 123 15.31 -20.68 -3.86
CA LYS A 123 15.48 -19.57 -2.93
C LYS A 123 16.22 -18.42 -3.61
N VAL A 124 15.56 -17.27 -3.71
CA VAL A 124 16.17 -16.03 -4.20
C VAL A 124 16.39 -15.07 -3.04
N VAL A 125 17.40 -14.24 -3.14
CA VAL A 125 17.72 -13.17 -2.20
C VAL A 125 17.40 -11.85 -2.88
N ALA A 126 16.49 -11.09 -2.30
CA ALA A 126 16.27 -9.70 -2.69
C ALA A 126 17.12 -8.79 -1.80
N THR A 127 17.95 -7.96 -2.41
CA THR A 127 18.78 -6.96 -1.74
C THR A 127 18.20 -5.58 -2.04
N ILE A 128 17.76 -4.89 -1.00
CA ILE A 128 17.24 -3.52 -1.09
C ILE A 128 18.30 -2.61 -0.48
N THR A 129 18.76 -1.61 -1.22
CA THR A 129 19.76 -0.65 -0.74
C THR A 129 19.22 0.76 -0.81
N ASN A 130 19.44 1.55 0.25
CA ASN A 130 19.20 2.97 0.20
C ASN A 130 20.35 3.67 -0.53
N THR A 131 20.10 4.09 -1.77
CA THR A 131 21.04 4.82 -2.62
C THR A 131 20.89 6.34 -2.51
N GLY A 132 19.92 6.80 -1.70
CA GLY A 132 19.72 8.19 -1.36
C GLY A 132 20.69 8.71 -0.30
N ASP A 133 20.51 9.96 0.07
CA ASP A 133 21.31 10.67 1.08
C ASP A 133 20.56 10.87 2.42
N GLU A 134 19.33 10.39 2.53
CA GLU A 134 18.52 10.45 3.75
C GLU A 134 18.19 9.06 4.32
N THR A 135 17.95 8.99 5.64
CA THR A 135 17.44 7.75 6.26
C THR A 135 15.97 7.58 5.95
N ILE A 136 15.59 6.43 5.39
CA ILE A 136 14.20 6.13 4.99
C ILE A 136 13.61 5.00 5.82
N LYS A 137 12.29 5.05 6.03
CA LYS A 137 11.48 3.99 6.65
C LYS A 137 10.66 3.31 5.58
N VAL A 138 11.08 2.15 5.11
CA VAL A 138 10.40 1.41 4.03
C VAL A 138 9.43 0.41 4.64
N LEU A 139 8.13 0.54 4.34
CA LEU A 139 7.12 -0.41 4.80
C LEU A 139 7.44 -1.83 4.33
N ASN A 140 7.21 -2.79 5.22
CA ASN A 140 7.29 -4.21 4.89
C ASN A 140 5.99 -4.65 4.20
N ASP A 141 5.62 -3.98 3.09
CA ASP A 141 4.39 -4.27 2.33
C ASP A 141 4.41 -5.73 1.89
N PRO A 142 3.32 -6.49 2.11
CA PRO A 142 3.26 -7.89 1.76
C PRO A 142 3.48 -8.15 0.27
N ARG A 143 3.23 -7.20 -0.63
CA ARG A 143 3.45 -7.35 -2.09
C ARG A 143 4.89 -7.00 -2.52
N GLY A 144 5.73 -6.56 -1.59
CA GLY A 144 7.09 -6.12 -1.82
C GLY A 144 8.15 -7.11 -1.32
N PRO A 145 9.40 -6.99 -1.81
CA PRO A 145 10.47 -7.94 -1.50
C PRO A 145 11.06 -7.84 -0.08
N LEU A 146 10.60 -6.87 0.73
CA LEU A 146 10.95 -6.81 2.16
C LEU A 146 10.13 -7.77 3.02
N SER A 147 8.94 -8.18 2.56
CA SER A 147 8.11 -9.16 3.27
C SER A 147 8.54 -10.59 2.97
N LYS A 148 8.51 -11.47 3.97
CA LYS A 148 8.76 -12.91 3.76
C LYS A 148 7.49 -13.70 3.42
N LEU A 149 6.34 -13.03 3.39
CA LEU A 149 5.08 -13.65 3.07
C LEU A 149 5.09 -14.16 1.61
N PRO A 150 4.56 -15.36 1.32
CA PRO A 150 4.56 -15.94 -0.01
C PRO A 150 3.46 -15.34 -0.90
N THR A 151 3.56 -14.05 -1.16
CA THR A 151 2.66 -13.25 -2.01
C THR A 151 3.23 -13.10 -3.42
N ASP A 152 2.47 -12.45 -4.29
CA ASP A 152 2.87 -12.18 -5.68
C ASP A 152 3.90 -11.03 -5.74
N THR A 153 5.10 -11.29 -5.24
CA THR A 153 6.22 -10.35 -5.13
C THR A 153 7.14 -10.33 -6.34
N PHE A 154 7.14 -11.40 -7.16
CA PHE A 154 8.10 -11.59 -8.24
C PHE A 154 7.40 -11.75 -9.58
N ALA A 155 7.80 -10.94 -10.56
CA ALA A 155 7.51 -11.16 -11.96
C ALA A 155 8.45 -12.25 -12.49
N ILE A 156 7.89 -13.37 -12.93
CA ILE A 156 8.64 -14.52 -13.43
C ILE A 156 8.16 -14.84 -14.85
N THR A 157 9.08 -14.90 -15.80
CA THR A 157 8.79 -15.16 -17.22
C THR A 157 9.85 -16.05 -17.84
N ASP A 158 9.47 -16.96 -18.72
CA ASP A 158 10.43 -17.66 -19.59
C ASP A 158 10.73 -16.84 -20.87
N GLY A 159 11.58 -17.38 -21.75
CA GLY A 159 11.92 -16.76 -23.03
C GLY A 159 10.77 -16.63 -24.03
N THR A 160 9.62 -17.26 -23.78
CA THR A 160 8.39 -17.17 -24.58
C THR A 160 7.37 -16.19 -23.99
N GLY A 161 7.62 -15.70 -22.77
CA GLY A 161 6.70 -14.87 -22.00
C GLY A 161 5.71 -15.67 -21.14
N ALA A 162 5.82 -17.00 -21.10
CA ALA A 162 5.01 -17.84 -20.22
C ALA A 162 5.38 -17.60 -18.75
N LYS A 163 4.37 -17.66 -17.88
CA LYS A 163 4.51 -17.33 -16.45
C LYS A 163 4.04 -18.51 -15.60
N PRO A 164 4.69 -18.80 -14.46
CA PRO A 164 4.14 -19.74 -13.50
C PRO A 164 2.82 -19.22 -12.93
N SER A 165 1.93 -20.13 -12.54
CA SER A 165 0.70 -19.76 -11.87
C SER A 165 1.02 -19.31 -10.44
N PHE A 166 0.51 -18.14 -10.05
CA PHE A 166 0.55 -17.72 -8.66
C PHE A 166 -0.40 -18.61 -7.84
N THR A 167 0.13 -19.20 -6.78
CA THR A 167 -0.61 -20.04 -5.83
C THR A 167 -0.46 -19.55 -4.41
N GLY A 168 0.31 -18.49 -4.16
CA GLY A 168 0.62 -17.98 -2.83
C GLY A 168 -0.59 -17.42 -2.08
N ILE A 169 -0.30 -16.72 -0.98
CA ILE A 169 -1.34 -16.15 -0.12
C ILE A 169 -1.86 -14.83 -0.67
N LYS A 170 -3.11 -14.52 -0.31
CA LYS A 170 -3.73 -13.19 -0.42
C LYS A 170 -3.92 -12.61 0.97
N VAL A 171 -3.82 -11.30 1.14
CA VAL A 171 -3.51 -10.69 2.44
C VAL A 171 -4.34 -9.44 2.70
N LYS A 172 -5.02 -9.35 3.83
CA LYS A 172 -5.51 -8.06 4.34
C LYS A 172 -4.37 -7.24 4.95
N TYR A 173 -4.09 -6.10 4.35
CA TYR A 173 -3.07 -5.16 4.80
C TYR A 173 -3.56 -3.71 4.70
N VAL A 174 -3.09 -2.85 5.62
CA VAL A 174 -3.38 -1.41 5.59
C VAL A 174 -2.08 -0.65 5.83
N PRO A 175 -1.50 0.01 4.80
CA PRO A 175 -0.20 0.67 4.91
C PRO A 175 -0.08 1.65 6.09
N LYS A 176 -1.14 2.42 6.36
CA LYS A 176 -1.17 3.39 7.47
C LYS A 176 -1.17 2.72 8.84
N THR A 177 -1.92 1.62 9.01
CA THR A 177 -1.91 0.85 10.26
C THR A 177 -0.54 0.22 10.47
N ALA A 178 0.01 -0.42 9.44
CA ALA A 178 1.34 -1.01 9.49
C ALA A 178 2.43 0.01 9.85
N ALA A 179 2.38 1.21 9.27
CA ALA A 179 3.26 2.32 9.64
C ALA A 179 3.15 2.68 11.13
N THR A 180 1.93 2.80 11.64
CA THR A 180 1.65 3.12 13.06
C THR A 180 2.14 2.00 14.00
N MET A 181 2.09 0.76 13.53
CA MET A 181 2.57 -0.42 14.26
C MET A 181 4.08 -0.65 14.15
N GLY A 182 4.81 0.21 13.43
CA GLY A 182 6.26 0.08 13.27
C GLY A 182 6.68 -1.05 12.32
N ALA A 183 5.79 -1.51 11.43
CA ALA A 183 6.07 -2.59 10.47
C ALA A 183 6.81 -2.06 9.23
N TYR A 184 7.99 -1.48 9.46
CA TYR A 184 8.90 -0.98 8.44
C TYR A 184 10.34 -1.34 8.74
N THR A 185 11.15 -1.38 7.69
CA THR A 185 12.61 -1.47 7.76
C THR A 185 13.21 -0.06 7.67
N ILE A 186 14.11 0.28 8.58
CA ILE A 186 14.86 1.55 8.53
C ILE A 186 16.14 1.30 7.75
N LEU A 187 16.42 2.13 6.76
CA LEU A 187 17.67 2.09 5.98
C LEU A 187 18.34 3.46 6.02
N THR A 188 19.53 3.52 6.60
CA THR A 188 20.42 4.69 6.52
C THR A 188 21.07 4.80 5.13
N PRO A 189 21.63 5.96 4.73
CA PRO A 189 22.29 6.11 3.43
C PRO A 189 23.38 5.05 3.22
N GLY A 190 23.29 4.32 2.10
CA GLY A 190 24.20 3.23 1.75
C GLY A 190 23.92 1.89 2.46
N GLU A 191 22.94 1.82 3.36
CA GLU A 191 22.57 0.59 4.05
C GLU A 191 21.77 -0.34 3.13
N SER A 192 22.06 -1.64 3.22
CA SER A 192 21.37 -2.70 2.49
C SER A 192 20.72 -3.69 3.45
N VAL A 193 19.55 -4.20 3.06
CA VAL A 193 18.89 -5.33 3.70
C VAL A 193 18.71 -6.46 2.69
N GLN A 194 18.96 -7.69 3.15
CA GLN A 194 18.78 -8.90 2.35
C GLN A 194 17.64 -9.75 2.90
N VAL A 195 16.71 -10.14 2.03
CA VAL A 195 15.59 -11.01 2.38
C VAL A 195 15.60 -12.23 1.48
N VAL A 196 15.60 -13.41 2.10
CA VAL A 196 15.53 -14.69 1.40
C VAL A 196 14.07 -15.08 1.19
N HIS A 197 13.73 -15.39 -0.06
CA HIS A 197 12.39 -15.78 -0.52
C HIS A 197 12.43 -17.19 -1.09
N ASN A 198 11.53 -18.07 -0.62
CA ASN A 198 11.32 -19.37 -1.26
C ASN A 198 10.16 -19.25 -2.27
N LEU A 199 10.48 -19.22 -3.56
CA LEU A 199 9.50 -19.04 -4.63
C LEU A 199 8.57 -20.26 -4.76
N GLY A 200 9.00 -21.46 -4.36
CA GLY A 200 8.16 -22.64 -4.36
C GLY A 200 6.90 -22.52 -3.48
N ASN A 201 6.91 -21.62 -2.49
CA ASN A 201 5.75 -21.39 -1.63
C ASN A 201 4.63 -20.60 -2.33
N ALA A 202 4.94 -19.88 -3.41
CA ALA A 202 4.03 -18.92 -4.05
C ALA A 202 3.79 -19.19 -5.54
N TYR A 203 4.68 -19.90 -6.23
CA TYR A 203 4.63 -20.06 -7.69
C TYR A 203 4.65 -21.53 -8.11
N ASN A 204 3.75 -21.88 -9.03
CA ASN A 204 3.63 -23.21 -9.63
C ASN A 204 4.07 -23.17 -11.10
N PHE A 205 5.16 -23.88 -11.40
CA PHE A 205 5.79 -23.92 -12.73
C PHE A 205 5.29 -25.09 -13.60
N THR A 206 4.30 -25.86 -13.15
CA THR A 206 3.82 -27.05 -13.87
C THR A 206 3.28 -26.70 -15.26
N THR A 207 2.52 -25.61 -15.37
CA THR A 207 1.91 -25.17 -16.64
C THR A 207 2.95 -24.70 -17.67
N PRO A 208 3.88 -23.78 -17.34
CA PRO A 208 4.93 -23.39 -18.29
C PRO A 208 6.02 -24.46 -18.47
N GLY A 209 6.19 -25.37 -17.50
CA GLY A 209 7.11 -26.51 -17.60
C GLY A 209 8.51 -26.24 -17.06
N ALA A 210 9.41 -27.22 -17.24
CA ALA A 210 10.82 -27.05 -16.93
C ALA A 210 11.48 -26.11 -17.96
N GLY A 211 12.41 -25.27 -17.53
CA GLY A 211 13.08 -24.32 -18.43
C GLY A 211 13.81 -23.19 -17.69
N ALA A 212 14.33 -22.24 -18.48
CA ALA A 212 14.97 -21.04 -17.97
C ALA A 212 13.94 -19.92 -17.75
N TYR A 213 14.00 -19.30 -16.58
CA TYR A 213 13.10 -18.22 -16.17
C TYR A 213 13.90 -17.00 -15.71
N ASP A 214 13.46 -15.83 -16.15
CA ASP A 214 13.89 -14.54 -15.64
C ASP A 214 13.00 -14.15 -14.46
N ILE A 215 13.64 -13.80 -13.35
CA ILE A 215 13.00 -13.50 -12.06
C ILE A 215 13.35 -12.07 -11.69
N GLN A 216 12.33 -11.25 -11.53
CA GLN A 216 12.44 -9.85 -11.09
C GLN A 216 11.50 -9.63 -9.91
N ALA A 217 11.97 -8.99 -8.85
CA ALA A 217 11.10 -8.54 -7.77
C ALA A 217 10.30 -7.30 -8.20
N LYS A 218 9.09 -7.10 -7.69
CA LYS A 218 8.37 -5.83 -7.88
C LYS A 218 9.13 -4.69 -7.19
N ASN A 219 9.34 -3.57 -7.88
CA ASN A 219 10.15 -2.45 -7.40
C ASN A 219 9.35 -1.28 -6.80
N LEU A 220 8.04 -1.41 -6.65
CA LEU A 220 7.24 -0.42 -5.94
C LEU A 220 7.37 -0.63 -4.43
N PHE A 221 7.88 0.38 -3.73
CA PHE A 221 7.97 0.44 -2.29
C PHE A 221 7.12 1.59 -1.74
N TYR A 222 6.86 1.55 -0.44
CA TYR A 222 6.17 2.60 0.28
C TYR A 222 7.03 3.06 1.45
N ILE A 223 7.20 4.38 1.59
CA ILE A 223 7.98 4.98 2.67
C ILE A 223 7.06 5.70 3.66
N VAL A 224 7.45 5.65 4.94
CA VAL A 224 6.79 6.39 6.01
C VAL A 224 7.53 7.71 6.21
N ASN A 225 6.86 8.81 5.86
CA ASN A 225 7.39 10.16 5.96
C ASN A 225 7.42 10.65 7.42
N PRO A 226 8.19 11.71 7.75
CA PRO A 226 8.26 12.26 9.11
C PRO A 226 6.90 12.70 9.69
N ASP A 227 5.93 13.06 8.85
CA ASP A 227 4.57 13.42 9.24
C ASP A 227 3.62 12.20 9.42
N ASN A 228 4.17 10.98 9.32
CA ASN A 228 3.45 9.70 9.30
C ASN A 228 2.53 9.48 8.08
N SER A 229 2.64 10.30 7.04
CA SER A 229 2.06 9.98 5.74
C SER A 229 2.85 8.86 5.06
N VAL A 230 2.20 8.14 4.15
CA VAL A 230 2.82 7.09 3.35
C VAL A 230 2.86 7.53 1.91
N SER A 231 4.04 7.52 1.30
CA SER A 231 4.25 7.79 -0.13
C SER A 231 4.89 6.60 -0.82
N SER A 232 4.75 6.52 -2.14
CA SER A 232 5.38 5.48 -2.95
C SER A 232 6.75 5.93 -3.48
N ILE A 233 7.66 4.99 -3.62
CA ILE A 233 8.94 5.15 -4.32
C ILE A 233 9.20 3.92 -5.17
N TYR A 234 9.76 4.11 -6.37
CA TYR A 234 10.21 3.02 -7.22
C TYR A 234 11.71 2.83 -7.04
N ALA A 235 12.15 1.60 -6.81
CA ALA A 235 13.57 1.27 -6.79
C ALA A 235 14.10 1.08 -8.21
N ASP A 236 15.37 1.45 -8.41
CA ASP A 236 16.11 1.16 -9.62
C ASP A 236 16.46 -0.33 -9.68
N HIS A 237 16.10 -0.98 -10.78
CA HIS A 237 16.46 -2.37 -11.04
C HIS A 237 17.89 -2.46 -11.54
N THR A 238 18.74 -3.11 -10.77
CA THR A 238 20.15 -3.30 -11.16
C THR A 238 20.35 -4.57 -11.99
N SER A 239 19.50 -5.59 -11.81
CA SER A 239 19.57 -6.84 -12.59
C SER A 239 18.30 -7.69 -12.47
N SER A 240 18.08 -8.58 -13.43
CA SER A 240 17.17 -9.72 -13.33
C SER A 240 17.98 -10.99 -13.05
N HIS A 241 17.48 -11.86 -12.17
CA HIS A 241 18.11 -13.16 -11.92
C HIS A 241 17.56 -14.20 -12.90
N ARG A 242 18.44 -14.98 -13.54
CA ARG A 242 18.02 -16.09 -14.40
C ARG A 242 18.28 -17.42 -13.73
N ALA A 243 17.26 -18.27 -13.64
CA ALA A 243 17.35 -19.61 -13.08
C ALA A 243 16.75 -20.66 -14.03
N HIS A 244 17.42 -21.79 -14.19
CA HIS A 244 16.91 -22.95 -14.90
C HIS A 244 16.27 -23.92 -13.91
N ILE A 245 14.98 -24.16 -14.07
CA ILE A 245 14.13 -24.95 -13.16
C ILE A 245 13.78 -26.27 -13.83
N SER A 246 13.99 -27.37 -13.12
CA SER A 246 13.74 -28.73 -13.59
C SER A 246 13.23 -29.62 -12.45
N GLY A 247 12.93 -30.90 -12.75
CA GLY A 247 12.47 -31.86 -11.77
C GLY A 247 11.06 -31.53 -11.24
N LYS A 248 10.92 -31.33 -9.92
CA LYS A 248 9.61 -31.04 -9.31
C LYS A 248 9.27 -29.56 -9.45
N LEU A 249 8.17 -29.26 -10.15
CA LEU A 249 7.80 -27.90 -10.58
C LEU A 249 6.77 -27.20 -9.69
N ALA A 250 6.29 -27.86 -8.63
CA ALA A 250 5.30 -27.30 -7.72
C ALA A 250 5.38 -27.94 -6.34
N VAL A 251 5.13 -27.13 -5.31
CA VAL A 251 4.90 -27.63 -3.95
C VAL A 251 3.43 -28.02 -3.82
N THR A 252 3.16 -29.28 -3.49
CA THR A 252 1.81 -29.73 -3.18
C THR A 252 1.45 -29.30 -1.77
N ARG A 253 0.41 -28.48 -1.63
CA ARG A 253 -0.17 -28.19 -0.30
C ARG A 253 -1.25 -29.21 0.02
N PRO A 254 -1.34 -29.70 1.26
CA PRO A 254 -2.49 -30.47 1.70
C PRO A 254 -3.73 -29.59 1.54
N SER A 255 -4.73 -30.03 0.77
CA SER A 255 -6.01 -29.32 0.75
C SER A 255 -6.70 -29.53 2.09
N ALA A 256 -7.08 -28.45 2.77
CA ALA A 256 -7.97 -28.56 3.92
C ALA A 256 -9.40 -28.82 3.42
N ALA A 257 -9.66 -30.04 2.96
CA ALA A 257 -10.97 -30.45 2.50
C ALA A 257 -11.82 -30.94 3.68
N SER A 258 -12.50 -30.02 4.36
CA SER A 258 -13.89 -30.17 4.84
C SER A 258 -14.27 -29.03 5.77
N LEU A 259 -15.45 -28.46 5.54
CA LEU A 259 -16.10 -27.58 6.52
C LEU A 259 -16.60 -28.44 7.68
N ALA A 260 -16.03 -28.27 8.86
CA ALA A 260 -16.60 -28.83 10.08
C ALA A 260 -17.86 -28.05 10.47
N LYS A 261 -18.81 -28.71 11.16
CA LYS A 261 -20.08 -28.09 11.60
C LYS A 261 -19.89 -26.97 12.64
N ARG A 262 -18.65 -26.73 13.09
CA ARG A 262 -18.25 -25.69 14.06
C ARG A 262 -16.93 -25.09 13.59
N ALA A 263 -16.70 -23.82 13.92
CA ALA A 263 -15.40 -23.19 13.73
C ALA A 263 -14.30 -24.06 14.34
N SER A 264 -13.24 -24.25 13.57
CA SER A 264 -12.01 -24.85 14.05
C SER A 264 -11.04 -23.73 14.40
N TYR A 265 -10.33 -23.86 15.52
CA TYR A 265 -9.37 -22.85 15.96
C TYR A 265 -7.99 -23.49 16.07
N ASN A 266 -7.01 -22.91 15.40
CA ASN A 266 -5.61 -23.32 15.53
C ASN A 266 -4.82 -22.24 16.28
N GLY A 267 -4.17 -22.58 17.39
CA GLY A 267 -3.34 -21.63 18.15
C GLY A 267 -4.10 -20.46 18.81
N CYS A 268 -5.44 -20.48 18.86
CA CYS A 268 -6.23 -19.39 19.43
C CYS A 268 -6.56 -19.60 20.91
N SER A 269 -6.26 -18.59 21.73
CA SER A 269 -6.72 -18.52 23.13
C SER A 269 -8.24 -18.35 23.25
N SER A 270 -8.81 -18.64 24.42
CA SER A 270 -10.27 -18.52 24.64
C SER A 270 -10.82 -17.10 24.41
N SER A 271 -10.03 -16.06 24.69
CA SER A 271 -10.42 -14.67 24.41
C SER A 271 -10.42 -14.38 22.91
N GLN A 272 -9.42 -14.88 22.17
CA GLN A 272 -9.38 -14.79 20.70
C GLN A 272 -10.56 -15.54 20.08
N GLN A 273 -10.88 -16.75 20.54
CA GLN A 273 -12.04 -17.50 20.07
C GLN A 273 -13.35 -16.71 20.29
N SER A 274 -13.51 -16.09 21.46
CA SER A 274 -14.68 -15.26 21.76
C SER A 274 -14.77 -14.03 20.85
N ALA A 275 -13.65 -13.36 20.60
CA ALA A 275 -13.59 -12.25 19.65
C ALA A 275 -13.94 -12.70 18.22
N LEU A 276 -13.55 -13.91 17.83
CA LEU A 276 -13.84 -14.49 16.52
C LEU A 276 -15.30 -14.86 16.33
N VAL A 277 -15.99 -15.30 17.38
CA VAL A 277 -17.46 -15.49 17.32
C VAL A 277 -18.15 -14.17 16.99
N SER A 278 -17.75 -13.07 17.65
CA SER A 278 -18.28 -11.73 17.38
C SER A 278 -17.93 -11.23 15.98
N ALA A 279 -16.67 -11.42 15.54
CA ALA A 279 -16.21 -11.04 14.22
C ALA A 279 -16.95 -11.80 13.10
N ALA A 280 -17.10 -13.12 13.23
CA ALA A 280 -17.83 -13.95 12.27
C ALA A 280 -19.32 -13.55 12.20
N SER A 281 -19.93 -13.20 13.33
CA SER A 281 -21.31 -12.70 13.37
C SER A 281 -21.47 -11.33 12.70
N ALA A 282 -20.50 -10.44 12.90
CA ALA A 282 -20.43 -9.14 12.22
C ALA A 282 -20.24 -9.32 10.70
N ALA A 283 -19.32 -10.19 10.28
CA ALA A 283 -19.10 -10.51 8.88
C ALA A 283 -20.36 -11.09 8.21
N GLN A 284 -21.08 -11.99 8.87
CA GLN A 284 -22.34 -12.52 8.32
C GLN A 284 -23.37 -11.40 8.08
N SER A 285 -23.45 -10.45 9.01
CA SER A 285 -24.36 -9.31 8.91
C SER A 285 -23.95 -8.36 7.78
N TYR A 286 -22.64 -8.13 7.61
CA TYR A 286 -22.07 -7.38 6.49
C TYR A 286 -22.37 -8.04 5.15
N ALA A 287 -22.11 -9.34 4.99
CA ALA A 287 -22.40 -10.08 3.76
C ALA A 287 -23.89 -10.01 3.39
N ALA A 288 -24.78 -10.22 4.36
CA ALA A 288 -26.23 -10.16 4.14
C ALA A 288 -26.70 -8.77 3.72
N SER A 289 -26.22 -7.72 4.41
CA SER A 289 -26.55 -6.32 4.10
C SER A 289 -26.02 -5.91 2.72
N SER A 290 -24.78 -6.27 2.40
CA SER A 290 -24.15 -6.01 1.10
C SER A 290 -24.89 -6.69 -0.05
N LEU A 291 -25.26 -7.97 0.10
CA LEU A 291 -26.04 -8.69 -0.90
C LEU A 291 -27.43 -8.06 -1.08
N SER A 292 -28.12 -7.76 0.02
CA SER A 292 -29.44 -7.13 -0.02
C SER A 292 -29.37 -5.78 -0.74
N TYR A 293 -28.38 -4.96 -0.42
CA TYR A 293 -28.15 -3.68 -1.07
C TYR A 293 -27.87 -3.85 -2.56
N ALA A 294 -26.90 -4.70 -2.92
CA ALA A 294 -26.49 -4.87 -4.31
C ALA A 294 -27.65 -5.39 -5.15
N SER A 295 -28.45 -6.33 -4.62
CA SER A 295 -29.61 -6.89 -5.32
C SER A 295 -30.74 -5.88 -5.53
N SER A 296 -30.92 -4.91 -4.63
CA SER A 296 -32.00 -3.91 -4.72
C SER A 296 -31.64 -2.64 -5.49
N HIS A 297 -30.36 -2.43 -5.82
CA HIS A 297 -29.88 -1.23 -6.52
C HIS A 297 -29.26 -1.60 -7.86
N THR A 298 -30.08 -1.55 -8.91
CA THR A 298 -29.69 -1.89 -10.29
C THR A 298 -29.30 -0.65 -11.11
N SER A 299 -28.72 0.35 -10.45
CA SER A 299 -28.23 1.59 -11.04
C SER A 299 -27.09 2.18 -10.21
N ALA A 300 -26.42 3.21 -10.73
CA ALA A 300 -25.36 3.90 -9.98
C ALA A 300 -25.89 4.50 -8.67
N THR A 301 -25.14 4.29 -7.60
CA THR A 301 -25.34 4.89 -6.28
C THR A 301 -24.01 5.37 -5.72
N THR A 302 -24.03 6.19 -4.67
CA THR A 302 -22.80 6.69 -4.06
C THR A 302 -22.00 5.55 -3.44
N ARG A 303 -22.65 4.64 -2.71
CA ARG A 303 -21.97 3.48 -2.10
C ARG A 303 -21.33 2.58 -3.15
N TYR A 304 -22.05 2.23 -4.22
CA TYR A 304 -21.51 1.37 -5.29
C TYR A 304 -20.33 2.06 -5.99
N THR A 305 -20.53 3.29 -6.47
CA THR A 305 -19.53 3.98 -7.30
C THR A 305 -18.28 4.39 -6.52
N THR A 306 -18.38 4.54 -5.20
CA THR A 306 -17.21 4.81 -4.34
C THR A 306 -16.21 3.66 -4.33
N TRP A 307 -16.69 2.41 -4.35
CA TRP A 307 -15.85 1.23 -4.15
C TRP A 307 -15.65 0.39 -5.42
N PHE A 308 -16.61 0.45 -6.35
CA PHE A 308 -16.61 -0.33 -7.59
C PHE A 308 -16.63 0.54 -8.85
N GLY A 309 -16.64 1.86 -8.71
CA GLY A 309 -16.54 2.80 -9.83
C GLY A 309 -17.79 2.88 -10.69
N THR A 310 -17.61 3.30 -11.94
CA THR A 310 -18.73 3.53 -12.88
C THR A 310 -19.61 2.28 -13.01
N TYR A 311 -20.90 2.46 -12.77
CA TYR A 311 -21.87 1.37 -12.85
C TYR A 311 -21.97 0.81 -14.28
N THR A 312 -21.91 -0.52 -14.40
CA THR A 312 -22.36 -1.26 -15.58
C THR A 312 -23.13 -2.48 -15.08
N ALA A 313 -24.11 -2.96 -15.85
CA ALA A 313 -24.86 -4.15 -15.48
C ALA A 313 -23.95 -5.39 -15.32
N ALA A 314 -22.90 -5.51 -16.15
CA ALA A 314 -21.94 -6.61 -16.07
C ALA A 314 -21.13 -6.59 -14.76
N ARG A 315 -20.54 -5.45 -14.39
CA ARG A 315 -19.79 -5.32 -13.14
C ARG A 315 -20.68 -5.49 -11.91
N HIS A 316 -21.88 -4.93 -11.95
CA HIS A 316 -22.86 -5.08 -10.89
C HIS A 316 -23.26 -6.56 -10.71
N SER A 317 -23.49 -7.29 -11.80
CA SER A 317 -23.76 -8.74 -11.77
C SER A 317 -22.59 -9.53 -11.15
N THR A 318 -21.34 -9.16 -11.46
CA THR A 318 -20.15 -9.72 -10.80
C THR A 318 -20.20 -9.53 -9.28
N VAL A 319 -20.44 -8.29 -8.82
CA VAL A 319 -20.53 -7.95 -7.39
C VAL A 319 -21.69 -8.69 -6.71
N VAL A 320 -22.87 -8.76 -7.32
CA VAL A 320 -24.01 -9.52 -6.80
C VAL A 320 -23.69 -11.01 -6.70
N SER A 321 -23.03 -11.58 -7.72
CA SER A 321 -22.60 -12.98 -7.72
C SER A 321 -21.60 -13.28 -6.61
N GLN A 322 -20.60 -12.41 -6.43
CA GLN A 322 -19.61 -12.50 -5.34
C GLN A 322 -20.30 -12.44 -3.98
N TYR A 323 -21.14 -11.44 -3.72
CA TYR A 323 -21.85 -11.33 -2.44
C TYR A 323 -22.88 -12.44 -2.21
N THR A 324 -23.46 -13.02 -3.26
CA THR A 324 -24.33 -14.20 -3.14
C THR A 324 -23.55 -15.37 -2.56
N LYS A 325 -22.34 -15.61 -3.08
CA LYS A 325 -21.44 -16.67 -2.59
C LYS A 325 -20.92 -16.37 -1.19
N ILE A 326 -20.40 -15.16 -0.96
CA ILE A 326 -19.89 -14.72 0.35
C ILE A 326 -20.98 -14.82 1.42
N ASN A 327 -22.20 -14.36 1.15
CA ASN A 327 -23.31 -14.47 2.10
C ASN A 327 -23.79 -15.92 2.30
N GLY A 328 -23.62 -16.79 1.30
CA GLY A 328 -23.89 -18.23 1.41
C GLY A 328 -22.94 -18.96 2.36
N ASN A 329 -21.84 -18.33 2.76
CA ASN A 329 -20.90 -18.91 3.71
C ASN A 329 -21.48 -18.91 5.13
N ALA A 330 -21.04 -19.88 5.93
CA ALA A 330 -21.25 -19.88 7.38
C ALA A 330 -19.93 -19.51 8.06
N PHE A 331 -19.66 -18.22 8.26
CA PHE A 331 -18.38 -17.74 8.84
C PHE A 331 -18.08 -18.34 10.23
N SER A 332 -19.11 -18.69 10.99
CA SER A 332 -18.99 -19.40 12.27
C SER A 332 -18.51 -20.86 12.15
N SER A 333 -18.35 -21.37 10.93
CA SER A 333 -17.85 -22.72 10.61
C SER A 333 -16.47 -22.69 9.94
N PHE A 334 -15.89 -21.50 9.73
CA PHE A 334 -14.54 -21.37 9.19
C PHE A 334 -13.48 -21.82 10.20
N THR A 335 -12.31 -22.20 9.67
CA THR A 335 -11.11 -22.41 10.46
C THR A 335 -10.40 -21.08 10.62
N PHE A 336 -10.13 -20.68 11.86
CA PHE A 336 -9.33 -19.51 12.19
C PHE A 336 -8.02 -19.95 12.81
N ASP A 337 -6.92 -19.53 12.20
CA ASP A 337 -5.57 -19.84 12.64
C ASP A 337 -4.94 -18.58 13.24
N CYS A 338 -4.63 -18.62 14.53
CA CYS A 338 -4.07 -17.51 15.29
C CYS A 338 -2.55 -17.60 15.46
N THR A 339 -1.87 -18.44 14.66
CA THR A 339 -0.42 -18.66 14.77
C THR A 339 0.42 -17.59 14.07
N CYS A 340 -0.19 -16.77 13.21
CA CYS A 340 0.52 -15.67 12.56
C CYS A 340 0.91 -14.57 13.57
N THR A 341 2.18 -14.20 13.58
CA THR A 341 2.73 -13.19 14.48
C THR A 341 3.17 -11.90 13.77
N ASP A 342 2.92 -11.77 12.47
CA ASP A 342 3.26 -10.55 11.74
C ASP A 342 2.44 -9.37 12.27
N SER A 343 3.11 -8.32 12.75
CA SER A 343 2.43 -7.23 13.45
C SER A 343 1.63 -6.31 12.51
N GLY A 344 2.14 -6.05 11.30
CA GLY A 344 1.53 -5.11 10.35
C GLY A 344 0.41 -5.69 9.51
N THR A 345 0.31 -7.02 9.45
CA THR A 345 -0.70 -7.76 8.69
C THR A 345 -1.96 -8.01 9.52
N TYR A 346 -3.13 -7.93 8.91
CA TYR A 346 -4.39 -8.29 9.56
C TYR A 346 -4.64 -9.78 9.44
N ALA A 347 -4.69 -10.30 8.22
CA ALA A 347 -4.98 -11.69 7.95
C ALA A 347 -4.43 -12.10 6.58
N TYR A 348 -4.49 -13.39 6.29
CA TYR A 348 -4.26 -13.92 4.96
C TYR A 348 -5.01 -15.24 4.74
N VAL A 349 -5.17 -15.62 3.47
CA VAL A 349 -5.69 -16.92 3.04
C VAL A 349 -4.89 -17.50 1.89
N TYR A 350 -5.00 -18.81 1.72
CA TYR A 350 -4.75 -19.44 0.43
C TYR A 350 -6.07 -19.54 -0.35
N PRO A 351 -6.18 -18.95 -1.55
CA PRO A 351 -7.44 -18.91 -2.32
C PRO A 351 -8.10 -20.28 -2.58
N ASP A 352 -7.29 -21.33 -2.68
CA ASP A 352 -7.70 -22.72 -2.95
C ASP A 352 -8.07 -23.51 -1.68
N THR A 353 -7.85 -22.94 -0.49
CA THR A 353 -8.09 -23.58 0.81
C THR A 353 -9.31 -22.93 1.49
N PHE A 354 -10.49 -23.23 0.94
CA PHE A 354 -11.74 -22.57 1.31
C PHE A 354 -12.02 -22.60 2.82
N GLY A 355 -12.37 -21.44 3.38
CA GLY A 355 -12.83 -21.32 4.77
C GLY A 355 -11.72 -21.44 5.81
N HIS A 356 -10.45 -21.32 5.43
CA HIS A 356 -9.33 -21.25 6.37
C HIS A 356 -8.69 -19.85 6.33
N ILE A 357 -8.75 -19.12 7.45
CA ILE A 357 -8.25 -17.75 7.57
C ILE A 357 -7.15 -17.69 8.64
N TYR A 358 -5.98 -17.19 8.26
CA TYR A 358 -4.87 -16.94 9.17
C TYR A 358 -4.92 -15.51 9.67
N LEU A 359 -4.86 -15.31 10.98
CA LEU A 359 -5.06 -14.03 11.65
C LEU A 359 -3.76 -13.57 12.30
N CYS A 360 -3.34 -12.37 11.93
CA CYS A 360 -2.06 -11.78 12.30
C CYS A 360 -2.24 -10.65 13.34
N GLY A 361 -1.17 -9.91 13.63
CA GLY A 361 -1.10 -8.95 14.73
C GLY A 361 -2.09 -7.79 14.63
N ALA A 362 -2.26 -7.19 13.44
CA ALA A 362 -3.10 -6.00 13.28
C ALA A 362 -4.59 -6.30 13.50
N PHE A 363 -5.04 -7.52 13.18
CA PHE A 363 -6.42 -7.95 13.36
C PHE A 363 -6.88 -7.89 14.82
N TRP A 364 -5.99 -8.20 15.76
CA TRP A 364 -6.36 -8.24 17.18
C TRP A 364 -6.67 -6.86 17.74
N SER A 365 -5.98 -5.84 17.24
CA SER A 365 -6.18 -4.42 17.61
C SER A 365 -7.36 -3.77 16.87
N ALA A 366 -7.84 -4.37 15.78
CA ALA A 366 -8.96 -3.86 15.01
C ALA A 366 -10.27 -3.85 15.81
N PRO A 367 -11.19 -2.90 15.57
CA PRO A 367 -12.53 -2.95 16.16
C PRO A 367 -13.33 -4.13 15.58
N THR A 368 -14.39 -4.58 16.26
CA THR A 368 -15.22 -5.69 15.74
C THR A 368 -15.94 -5.32 14.43
N THR A 369 -16.41 -4.07 14.34
CA THR A 369 -17.12 -3.47 13.20
C THR A 369 -16.60 -2.05 12.97
N GLY A 370 -16.91 -1.46 11.83
CA GLY A 370 -16.43 -0.12 11.43
C GLY A 370 -15.38 -0.25 10.33
N THR A 371 -14.53 0.76 10.16
CA THR A 371 -13.46 0.73 9.16
C THR A 371 -12.31 -0.18 9.57
N ASP A 372 -11.80 -0.98 8.63
CA ASP A 372 -10.67 -1.91 8.84
C ASP A 372 -10.90 -2.81 10.07
N SER A 373 -12.12 -3.33 10.17
CA SER A 373 -12.64 -4.06 11.32
C SER A 373 -12.39 -5.56 11.23
N LYS A 374 -12.50 -6.28 12.35
CA LYS A 374 -12.45 -7.75 12.36
C LYS A 374 -13.51 -8.38 11.45
N GLY A 375 -14.74 -7.83 11.46
CA GLY A 375 -15.82 -8.27 10.58
C GLY A 375 -15.52 -7.96 9.11
N GLY A 376 -14.97 -6.79 8.81
CA GLY A 376 -14.52 -6.41 7.47
C GLY A 376 -13.38 -7.29 6.95
N THR A 377 -12.38 -7.56 7.78
CA THR A 377 -11.26 -8.46 7.45
C THR A 377 -11.76 -9.85 7.06
N ILE A 378 -12.77 -10.40 7.74
CA ILE A 378 -13.35 -11.69 7.35
C ILE A 378 -14.05 -11.60 5.98
N ILE A 379 -14.68 -10.47 5.63
CA ILE A 379 -15.24 -10.25 4.29
C ILE A 379 -14.13 -10.18 3.24
N HIS A 380 -13.05 -9.42 3.50
CA HIS A 380 -11.87 -9.32 2.64
C HIS A 380 -11.31 -10.71 2.34
N GLU A 381 -10.92 -11.45 3.38
CA GLU A 381 -10.33 -12.77 3.26
C GLU A 381 -11.29 -13.78 2.61
N SER A 382 -12.58 -13.67 2.89
CA SER A 382 -13.57 -14.53 2.25
C SER A 382 -13.68 -14.27 0.75
N SER A 383 -13.50 -13.03 0.29
CA SER A 383 -13.62 -12.70 -1.14
C SER A 383 -12.49 -13.32 -2.00
N HIS A 384 -11.32 -13.55 -1.39
CA HIS A 384 -10.18 -14.22 -2.04
C HIS A 384 -10.40 -15.70 -2.34
N PHE A 385 -11.30 -16.40 -1.64
CA PHE A 385 -11.53 -17.80 -1.95
C PHE A 385 -12.10 -17.94 -3.37
N THR A 386 -11.53 -18.84 -4.17
CA THR A 386 -11.97 -19.05 -5.56
C THR A 386 -13.46 -19.40 -5.65
N SER A 387 -14.00 -20.10 -4.64
CA SER A 387 -15.43 -20.41 -4.55
C SER A 387 -16.33 -19.17 -4.40
N ASN A 388 -15.81 -18.06 -3.90
CA ASN A 388 -16.53 -16.80 -3.65
C ASN A 388 -16.35 -15.74 -4.74
N GLY A 389 -15.42 -15.95 -5.67
CA GLY A 389 -15.08 -14.96 -6.70
C GLY A 389 -13.60 -14.90 -6.99
N GLY A 390 -12.76 -15.19 -5.98
CA GLY A 390 -11.32 -15.22 -6.15
C GLY A 390 -10.72 -13.83 -6.38
N THR A 391 -11.17 -12.83 -5.63
CA THR A 391 -10.66 -11.46 -5.76
C THR A 391 -9.16 -11.38 -5.51
N ASP A 392 -8.51 -10.37 -6.07
CA ASP A 392 -7.10 -10.05 -5.87
C ASP A 392 -6.88 -8.89 -4.88
N ASP A 393 -5.61 -8.61 -4.58
CA ASP A 393 -5.13 -7.50 -3.73
C ASP A 393 -4.55 -6.37 -4.60
N ASN A 394 -5.40 -5.79 -5.45
CA ASN A 394 -5.04 -4.74 -6.39
C ASN A 394 -4.67 -3.42 -5.69
N ALA A 395 -5.30 -3.12 -4.56
CA ALA A 395 -5.04 -1.91 -3.78
C ALA A 395 -5.36 -2.13 -2.29
N TYR A 396 -4.55 -1.50 -1.42
CA TYR A 396 -4.76 -1.51 0.04
C TYR A 396 -5.10 -0.12 0.60
N GLY A 397 -6.10 -0.06 1.47
CA GLY A 397 -6.56 1.15 2.13
C GLY A 397 -7.65 1.89 1.33
N GLN A 398 -8.56 2.55 2.06
CA GLN A 398 -9.71 3.24 1.46
C GLN A 398 -9.34 4.23 0.35
N SER A 399 -8.26 5.02 0.54
CA SER A 399 -7.84 6.01 -0.45
C SER A 399 -7.40 5.37 -1.76
N ALA A 400 -6.62 4.29 -1.70
CA ALA A 400 -6.16 3.57 -2.88
C ALA A 400 -7.32 2.85 -3.58
N CYS A 401 -8.25 2.27 -2.82
CA CYS A 401 -9.43 1.60 -3.38
C CYS A 401 -10.39 2.58 -4.07
N LYS A 402 -10.61 3.78 -3.51
CA LYS A 402 -11.38 4.84 -4.17
C LYS A 402 -10.71 5.33 -5.45
N SER A 403 -9.37 5.41 -5.46
CA SER A 403 -8.61 5.73 -6.67
C SER A 403 -8.72 4.63 -7.71
N LEU A 404 -8.61 3.36 -7.31
CA LEU A 404 -8.79 2.18 -8.16
C LEU A 404 -10.19 2.15 -8.79
N ALA A 405 -11.24 2.39 -7.99
CA ALA A 405 -12.60 2.49 -8.48
C ALA A 405 -12.78 3.55 -9.57
N LYS A 406 -12.04 4.66 -9.49
CA LYS A 406 -12.09 5.73 -10.52
C LYS A 406 -11.27 5.39 -11.76
N SER A 407 -10.08 4.82 -11.60
CA SER A 407 -9.12 4.62 -12.70
C SER A 407 -9.28 3.29 -13.42
N ASN A 408 -9.64 2.24 -12.69
CA ASN A 408 -9.80 0.89 -13.21
C ASN A 408 -10.90 0.12 -12.43
N PRO A 409 -12.18 0.36 -12.77
CA PRO A 409 -13.27 -0.26 -12.04
C PRO A 409 -13.37 -1.78 -12.23
N ASP A 410 -12.74 -2.35 -13.26
CA ASP A 410 -12.67 -3.80 -13.46
C ASP A 410 -11.77 -4.44 -12.39
N SER A 411 -10.60 -3.84 -12.11
CA SER A 411 -9.79 -4.24 -10.95
C SER A 411 -10.47 -3.92 -9.62
N ALA A 412 -11.32 -2.89 -9.54
CA ALA A 412 -12.02 -2.54 -8.30
C ALA A 412 -13.09 -3.57 -7.90
N VAL A 413 -13.83 -4.14 -8.85
CA VAL A 413 -14.76 -5.27 -8.59
C VAL A 413 -14.03 -6.60 -8.40
N ASP A 414 -12.71 -6.61 -8.62
CA ASP A 414 -11.83 -7.74 -8.35
C ASP A 414 -10.86 -7.46 -7.19
N ASN A 415 -11.12 -6.43 -6.37
CA ASN A 415 -10.27 -6.06 -5.23
C ASN A 415 -10.96 -6.43 -3.90
N ALA A 416 -10.28 -7.20 -3.06
CA ALA A 416 -10.84 -7.63 -1.77
C ALA A 416 -11.13 -6.47 -0.83
N ASP A 417 -10.23 -5.48 -0.72
CA ASP A 417 -10.43 -4.30 0.14
C ASP A 417 -11.65 -3.47 -0.33
N SER A 418 -11.94 -3.45 -1.64
CA SER A 418 -13.15 -2.79 -2.17
C SER A 418 -14.42 -3.46 -1.67
N HIS A 419 -14.42 -4.79 -1.53
CA HIS A 419 -15.53 -5.54 -0.94
C HIS A 419 -15.64 -5.30 0.56
N GLU A 420 -14.53 -5.31 1.28
CA GLU A 420 -14.50 -4.94 2.70
C GLU A 420 -15.14 -3.57 2.90
N TYR A 421 -14.64 -2.53 2.25
CA TYR A 421 -15.11 -1.17 2.49
C TYR A 421 -16.53 -0.91 1.99
N PHE A 422 -16.94 -1.58 0.91
CA PHE A 422 -18.35 -1.59 0.51
C PHE A 422 -19.23 -2.17 1.61
N SER A 423 -18.79 -3.24 2.26
CA SER A 423 -19.54 -3.94 3.30
C SER A 423 -19.55 -3.22 4.64
N GLU A 424 -18.40 -2.71 5.07
CA GLU A 424 -18.25 -1.91 6.28
C GLU A 424 -19.08 -0.63 6.23
N ASN A 425 -19.17 -0.02 5.03
CA ASN A 425 -19.92 1.21 4.75
C ASN A 425 -19.75 2.27 5.85
N ASN A 426 -18.48 2.60 6.16
CA ASN A 426 -18.14 3.52 7.24
C ASN A 426 -17.21 4.65 6.73
N PRO A 427 -17.67 5.92 6.70
CA PRO A 427 -19.03 6.37 7.04
C PRO A 427 -20.09 5.85 6.06
N SER A 428 -21.35 5.78 6.51
CA SER A 428 -22.45 5.24 5.71
C SER A 428 -22.70 6.06 4.45
N LEU A 429 -22.68 5.37 3.30
CA LEU A 429 -23.06 5.90 1.99
C LEU A 429 -24.39 5.27 1.55
N ALA A 430 -25.18 6.05 0.81
CA ALA A 430 -26.43 5.63 0.19
C ALA A 430 -26.19 4.94 -1.16
#